data_AF-A0A538H4Y8-F1
#
_entry.id   AF-A0A538H4Y8-F1
#
_cell.length_a   1.000
_cell.length_b   1.000
_cell.length_c   1.000
_cell.angle_alpha   90.00
_cell.angle_beta   90.00
_cell.angle_gamma   90.00
#
_symmetry.space_group_name_H-M   'P 1'
#
loop_
_entity.id
_entity.type
_entity.pdbx_description
1 polymer ?
#
loop_
_entity_poly.entity_id
_entity_poly.type
_entity_poly.pdbx_seq_one_letter_code
_entity_poly.pdbx_strand_id
1 'polypeptide(L)' 'SGTTYYYAHLMGYAPDVHDDMAVEAGHVLGHVGNTGDASGGPTHLHFEVHPNAGPAVNPYFLLRAVDRIASA' A
#
# COMPACT_ATOMS: atom_id res chain seq x y z
N SER A 1 7.59 -12.44 -9.06
CA SER A 1 8.09 -12.62 -7.69
C SER A 1 7.03 -13.17 -6.72
N GLY A 2 5.75 -13.31 -7.07
CA GLY A 2 4.72 -13.80 -6.14
C GLY A 2 4.49 -12.88 -4.92
N THR A 3 5.18 -11.74 -4.84
CA THR A 3 5.06 -10.79 -3.75
C THR A 3 3.70 -10.10 -3.80
N THR A 4 3.01 -10.02 -2.68
CA THR A 4 1.79 -9.22 -2.54
C THR A 4 2.06 -7.99 -1.67
N TYR A 5 1.33 -6.91 -1.96
CA TYR A 5 1.39 -5.64 -1.25
C TYR A 5 0.01 -5.35 -0.68
N TYR A 6 -0.05 -4.97 0.59
CA TYR A 6 -1.30 -4.70 1.28
C TYR A 6 -1.36 -3.23 1.68
N TYR A 7 -2.50 -2.59 1.43
CA TYR A 7 -2.78 -1.18 1.70
C TYR A 7 -4.08 -1.10 2.49
N ALA A 8 -4.07 -0.48 3.67
CA ALA A 8 -5.24 -0.39 4.55
C ALA A 8 -5.49 1.01 5.10
N HIS A 9 -6.63 1.13 5.79
CA HIS A 9 -7.22 2.36 6.31
C HIS A 9 -7.60 3.40 5.26
N LEU A 10 -7.76 2.99 3.99
CA LEU A 10 -8.13 3.90 2.91
C LEU A 10 -9.50 4.54 3.16
N MET A 11 -9.65 5.82 2.84
CA MET A 11 -10.97 6.50 2.86
C MET A 11 -11.82 6.13 1.62
N GLY A 12 -11.21 5.51 0.61
CA GLY A 12 -11.88 5.05 -0.60
C GLY A 12 -10.87 4.63 -1.66
N TYR A 13 -11.32 3.82 -2.61
CA TYR A 13 -10.57 3.42 -3.80
C TYR A 13 -10.67 4.51 -4.89
N ALA A 14 -9.69 4.55 -5.80
CA ALA A 14 -9.82 5.37 -7.01
C ALA A 14 -10.96 4.83 -7.90
N PRO A 15 -11.65 5.68 -8.70
CA PRO A 15 -12.88 5.28 -9.39
C PRO A 15 -12.73 4.11 -10.37
N ASP A 16 -11.54 3.92 -10.94
CA ASP A 16 -11.20 2.89 -11.92
C ASP A 16 -10.63 1.62 -11.27
N VAL A 17 -10.34 1.63 -9.97
CA VAL A 17 -9.77 0.49 -9.25
C VAL A 17 -10.85 -0.53 -8.97
N HIS A 18 -10.62 -1.75 -9.44
CA HIS A 18 -11.47 -2.90 -9.21
C HIS A 18 -10.63 -4.19 -9.12
N ASP A 19 -11.25 -5.26 -8.65
CA ASP A 19 -10.59 -6.56 -8.54
C ASP A 19 -10.06 -7.04 -9.91
N ASP A 20 -8.95 -7.79 -9.88
CA ASP A 20 -8.22 -8.32 -11.04
C ASP A 20 -7.68 -7.28 -12.04
N MET A 21 -7.76 -5.99 -11.72
CA MET A 21 -7.15 -4.92 -12.53
C MET A 21 -5.62 -5.02 -12.50
N ALA A 22 -5.00 -4.97 -13.68
CA ALA A 22 -3.56 -4.81 -13.79
C ALA A 22 -3.17 -3.36 -13.50
N VAL A 23 -2.17 -3.17 -12.63
CA VAL A 23 -1.65 -1.85 -12.25
C VAL A 23 -0.14 -1.79 -12.43
N GLU A 24 0.37 -0.59 -12.60
CA GLU A 24 1.81 -0.30 -12.66
C GLU A 24 2.22 0.60 -11.49
N ALA A 25 3.53 0.64 -11.19
CA ALA A 25 4.04 1.53 -10.16
C ALA A 25 3.71 3.00 -10.47
N GLY A 26 3.11 3.71 -9.51
CA GLY A 26 2.61 5.08 -9.68
C GLY A 26 1.12 5.17 -9.99
N HIS A 27 0.44 4.06 -10.28
CA HIS A 27 -1.02 4.04 -10.40
C HIS A 27 -1.68 4.35 -9.06
N VAL A 28 -2.71 5.21 -9.07
CA VAL A 28 -3.41 5.63 -7.85
C VAL A 28 -4.44 4.57 -7.46
N LEU A 29 -4.23 3.90 -6.33
CA LEU A 29 -5.15 2.87 -5.84
C LEU A 29 -6.33 3.43 -5.01
N GLY A 30 -6.14 4.60 -4.41
CA GLY A 30 -7.10 5.19 -3.49
C GLY A 30 -6.49 6.31 -2.67
N HIS A 31 -7.19 6.69 -1.60
CA HIS A 31 -6.84 7.83 -0.75
C HIS A 31 -6.63 7.42 0.71
N VAL A 32 -5.62 7.99 1.35
CA VAL A 32 -5.30 7.74 2.77
C VAL A 32 -6.46 8.18 3.66
N GLY A 33 -6.81 7.35 4.64
CA GLY A 33 -7.88 7.62 5.58
C GLY A 33 -7.56 7.06 6.96
N ASN A 34 -8.61 6.72 7.69
CA ASN A 34 -8.56 6.06 9.00
C ASN A 34 -9.69 5.02 9.15
N THR A 35 -10.07 4.33 8.07
CA THR A 35 -11.16 3.34 8.12
C THR A 35 -10.73 2.04 8.82
N GLY A 36 -11.72 1.24 9.24
CA GLY A 36 -11.47 -0.02 9.94
C GLY A 36 -11.13 0.18 11.42
N ASP A 37 -10.12 -0.55 11.90
CA ASP A 37 -9.61 -0.49 13.27
C ASP A 37 -8.78 0.78 13.58
N ALA A 38 -8.42 1.57 12.55
CA ALA A 38 -7.85 2.91 12.72
C ALA A 38 -8.90 4.01 13.01
N SER A 39 -10.19 3.67 13.00
CA SER A 39 -11.28 4.66 13.11
C SER A 39 -11.21 5.46 14.41
N GLY A 40 -11.33 6.78 14.28
CA GLY A 40 -11.20 7.74 15.39
C GLY A 40 -9.76 8.21 15.65
N GLY A 41 -8.76 7.63 14.99
CA GLY A 41 -7.36 8.08 15.03
C GLY A 41 -6.97 9.02 13.88
N PRO A 42 -5.71 9.50 13.86
CA PRO A 42 -5.15 10.24 12.73
C PRO A 42 -5.16 9.43 11.43
N THR A 43 -5.33 10.11 10.30
CA THR A 43 -5.26 9.48 8.98
C THR A 43 -3.85 9.00 8.67
N HIS A 44 -3.70 7.75 8.25
CA HIS A 44 -2.40 7.15 7.90
C HIS A 44 -2.59 5.96 6.96
N LEU A 45 -1.49 5.54 6.33
CA LEU A 45 -1.46 4.33 5.51
C LEU A 45 -0.83 3.20 6.31
N HIS A 46 -1.56 2.11 6.48
CA HIS A 46 -0.95 0.83 6.85
C HIS A 46 -0.52 0.09 5.58
N PHE A 47 0.74 -0.30 5.54
CA PHE A 47 1.37 -0.89 4.37
C PHE A 47 2.16 -2.14 4.74
N GLU A 48 1.95 -3.23 4.00
CA GLU A 48 2.69 -4.48 4.19
C GLU A 48 3.25 -5.01 2.88
N VAL A 49 4.32 -5.79 3.01
CA VAL A 49 4.95 -6.52 1.92
C VAL A 49 5.01 -7.99 2.32
N HIS A 50 4.51 -8.86 1.45
CA HIS A 50 4.41 -10.31 1.65
C HIS A 50 5.18 -11.02 0.54
N PRO A 51 6.48 -11.30 0.72
CA PRO A 51 7.29 -11.96 -0.30
C PRO A 51 6.79 -13.36 -0.61
N ASN A 52 6.67 -13.70 -1.90
CA ASN A 52 6.17 -15.00 -2.37
C ASN A 52 4.79 -15.39 -1.78
N ALA A 53 3.92 -14.42 -1.50
CA ALA A 53 2.63 -14.59 -0.83
C ALA A 53 2.75 -15.27 0.55
N GLY A 54 3.93 -15.18 1.17
CA GLY A 54 4.22 -15.63 2.53
C GLY A 54 3.92 -14.55 3.58
N PRO A 55 4.41 -14.71 4.82
CA PRO A 55 4.16 -13.76 5.91
C PRO A 55 4.68 -12.34 5.61
N ALA A 56 4.04 -11.34 6.21
CA ALA A 56 4.49 -9.97 6.17
C ALA A 56 5.92 -9.84 6.71
N VAL A 57 6.75 -9.06 6.02
CA VAL A 57 8.10 -8.68 6.46
C VAL A 57 8.13 -7.18 6.75
N ASN A 58 9.11 -6.72 7.53
CA ASN A 58 9.26 -5.29 7.83
C ASN A 58 9.49 -4.48 6.52
N PRO A 59 8.55 -3.61 6.12
CA PRO A 59 8.63 -2.91 4.84
C PRO A 59 9.55 -1.67 4.88
N TYR A 60 10.01 -1.25 6.06
CA TYR A 60 10.72 0.01 6.26
C TYR A 60 11.94 0.16 5.36
N PHE A 61 12.79 -0.87 5.28
CA PHE A 61 14.02 -0.81 4.49
C PHE A 61 13.75 -0.76 2.99
N LEU A 62 12.68 -1.40 2.52
CA LEU A 62 12.25 -1.33 1.12
C LEU A 62 11.74 0.07 0.79
N LEU A 63 10.88 0.65 1.64
CA LEU A 63 10.38 2.02 1.45
C LEU A 63 11.51 3.04 1.42
N ARG A 64 12.48 2.93 2.34
CA ARG A 64 13.66 3.81 2.36
C ARG A 64 14.55 3.66 1.14
N ALA A 65 14.62 2.47 0.54
CA ALA A 65 15.36 2.27 -0.70
C ALA A 65 14.67 2.94 -1.88
N VAL A 66 13.35 2.79 -2.00
CA VAL A 66 12.55 3.40 -3.08
C VAL A 66 12.54 4.92 -2.98
N ASP A 67 12.38 5.47 -1.78
CA ASP A 67 12.41 6.92 -1.52
C ASP A 67 13.70 7.59 -2.05
N ARG A 68 14.85 6.93 -1.85
CA ARG A 68 16.14 7.41 -2.36
C ARG A 68 16.25 7.36 -3.88
N ILE A 69 15.60 6.38 -4.51
CA ILE A 69 15.60 6.23 -5.98
C ILE A 69 14.64 7.24 -6.61
N ALA A 70 13.46 7.44 -6.02
CA ALA A 70 12.45 8.35 -6.54
C ALA A 70 12.82 9.84 -6.38
N SER A 71 13.73 10.15 -5.44
CA SER A 71 14.23 11.50 -5.19
C SER A 71 15.51 11.85 -5.97
N ALA A 72 15.99 10.96 -6.83
CA ALA A 72 17.19 11.13 -7.66
C ALA A 72 16.82 11.34 -9.14
#